data_AF-A0A9W6RUZ8-F1
#
_entry.id   AF-A0A9W6RUZ8-F1
#
_cell.length_a   1.000
_cell.length_b   1.000
_cell.length_c   1.000
_cell.angle_alpha   90.00
_cell.angle_beta   90.00
_cell.angle_gamma   90.00
#
_symmetry.space_group_name_H-M   'P 1'
#
loop_
_entity.id
_entity.type
_entity.pdbx_description
1 polymer ?
#
loop_
_entity_poly.entity_id
_entity_poly.type
_entity_poly.pdbx_seq_one_letter_code
_entity_poly.pdbx_strand_id
1 'polypeptide(L)' 'MGWFTNNKKDAPAPAPLRRDKVMNMIKAGLDLEDAIDRDDDQAWQKAHDAGNKAYKGATKAEIRAAQEGVERGRDTRWLK' A
#
# COMPACT_ATOMS: atom_id res chain seq x y z
N MET A 1 -0.47 -46.20 15.41
CA MET A 1 -0.83 -45.56 14.13
C MET A 1 -1.62 -44.28 14.41
N GLY A 2 -1.01 -43.11 14.24
CA GLY A 2 -1.71 -41.82 14.17
C GLY A 2 -1.40 -41.20 12.81
N TRP A 3 -2.34 -41.27 11.88
CA TRP A 3 -2.30 -40.65 10.56
C TRP A 3 -3.03 -39.30 10.61
N PHE A 4 -2.67 -38.41 9.68
CA PHE A 4 -3.18 -37.05 9.43
C PHE A 4 -2.44 -35.92 10.19
N THR A 5 -1.23 -35.53 9.79
CA THR A 5 -0.80 -34.71 8.63
C THR A 5 -0.96 -33.18 8.77
N ASN A 6 0.19 -32.52 8.59
CA ASN A 6 0.42 -31.24 7.89
C ASN A 6 0.58 -29.95 8.72
N ASN A 7 1.87 -29.63 8.95
CA ASN A 7 2.51 -28.36 8.58
C ASN A 7 1.73 -27.07 8.86
N LYS A 8 1.88 -26.55 10.09
CA LYS A 8 1.80 -25.10 10.36
C LYS A 8 3.15 -24.53 10.81
N LYS A 9 4.24 -25.06 10.27
CA LYS A 9 5.55 -24.45 10.35
C LYS A 9 5.95 -24.11 8.91
N ASP A 10 6.45 -22.89 8.73
CA ASP A 10 7.02 -22.39 7.48
C ASP A 10 6.02 -21.93 6.42
N ALA A 11 5.10 -21.03 6.79
CA ALA A 11 4.84 -19.93 5.85
C ALA A 11 6.19 -19.20 5.71
N PRO A 12 6.79 -19.09 4.51
CA PRO A 12 8.06 -18.39 4.36
C PRO A 12 7.89 -17.03 5.01
N ALA A 13 8.81 -16.66 5.90
CA ALA A 13 8.82 -15.34 6.53
C ALA A 13 8.49 -14.33 5.42
N PRO A 14 7.43 -13.51 5.60
CA PRO A 14 6.92 -12.68 4.51
C PRO A 14 8.12 -11.94 3.95
N ALA A 15 8.39 -12.11 2.64
CA ALA A 15 9.51 -11.47 1.99
C ALA A 15 9.52 -10.01 2.47
N PRO A 16 10.68 -9.49 2.93
CA PRO A 16 10.72 -8.18 3.55
C PRO A 16 10.06 -7.18 2.60
N LEU A 17 9.03 -6.50 3.11
CA LEU A 17 8.28 -5.52 2.33
C LEU A 17 9.28 -4.54 1.73
N ARG A 18 9.19 -4.31 0.42
CA ARG A 18 10.01 -3.27 -0.21
C ARG A 18 9.52 -1.92 0.30
N ARG A 19 10.17 -1.43 1.34
CA ARG A 19 9.77 -0.25 2.11
C ARG A 19 9.59 0.96 1.20
N ASP A 20 10.51 1.17 0.27
CA ASP A 20 10.43 2.26 -0.72
C ASP A 20 9.19 2.14 -1.60
N LYS A 21 8.84 0.91 -2.00
CA LYS A 21 7.65 0.64 -2.83
C LYS A 21 6.37 0.91 -2.04
N VAL A 22 6.31 0.46 -0.80
CA VAL A 22 5.19 0.71 0.12
C VAL A 22 5.04 2.22 0.38
N MET A 23 6.13 2.93 0.65
CA MET A 23 6.12 4.38 0.87
C MET A 23 5.69 5.15 -0.39
N ASN A 24 6.15 4.75 -1.57
CA ASN A 24 5.72 5.36 -2.84
C ASN A 24 4.22 5.14 -3.09
N MET A 25 3.67 3.97 -2.75
CA MET A 25 2.23 3.70 -2.83
C MET A 25 1.44 4.54 -1.81
N ILE A 26 1.94 4.69 -0.58
CA ILE A 26 1.32 5.55 0.44
C ILE A 26 1.27 7.00 -0.04
N LYS A 27 2.40 7.50 -0.53
CA LYS A 27 2.50 8.87 -1.02
C LYS A 27 1.56 9.12 -2.19
N ALA A 28 1.51 8.21 -3.18
CA ALA A 28 0.59 8.32 -4.30
C ALA A 28 -0.88 8.35 -3.86
N GLY A 29 -1.25 7.57 -2.84
CA GLY A 29 -2.60 7.60 -2.27
C GLY A 29 -2.95 8.95 -1.61
N LEU A 30 -2.03 9.51 -0.81
CA LEU A 30 -2.23 10.80 -0.15
C LEU A 30 -2.23 11.99 -1.14
N ASP A 31 -1.40 11.92 -2.18
CA ASP A 31 -1.35 12.92 -3.26
C ASP A 31 -2.63 12.86 -4.11
N LEU A 32 -3.23 11.68 -4.28
CA LEU A 32 -4.48 11.50 -5.01
C LEU A 32 -5.67 12.09 -4.25
N GLU A 33 -5.74 11.89 -2.92
CA GLU A 33 -6.72 12.57 -2.07
C GLU A 33 -6.55 14.10 -2.10
N ASP A 34 -5.30 14.60 -2.01
CA ASP A 34 -4.99 16.03 -2.05
C ASP A 34 -5.36 16.67 -3.41
N ALA A 35 -5.24 15.92 -4.51
CA ALA A 35 -5.66 16.35 -5.83
C ALA A 35 -7.20 16.38 -5.97
N ILE A 36 -7.91 15.41 -5.38
CA ILE A 36 -9.38 15.41 -5.32
C ILE A 36 -9.87 16.62 -4.52
N ASP A 37 -9.28 16.88 -3.35
CA ASP A 37 -9.64 18.02 -2.50
C ASP A 37 -9.43 19.37 -3.19
N ARG A 38 -8.45 19.45 -4.11
CA ARG A 38 -8.14 20.65 -4.89
C ARG A 38 -8.87 20.75 -6.23
N ASP A 39 -9.62 19.71 -6.61
CA ASP A 39 -10.23 19.58 -7.94
C ASP A 39 -9.20 19.75 -9.08
N ASP A 40 -7.99 19.20 -8.89
CA ASP A 40 -6.89 19.27 -9.84
C ASP A 40 -6.72 17.93 -10.58
N ASP A 41 -7.39 17.82 -11.72
CA ASP A 41 -7.35 16.64 -12.60
C ASP A 41 -5.92 16.27 -13.05
N GLN A 42 -5.04 17.26 -13.25
CA GLN A 42 -3.68 17.00 -13.72
C GLN A 42 -2.81 16.41 -12.60
N ALA A 43 -2.97 16.91 -11.37
CA ALA A 43 -2.35 16.34 -10.19
C ALA A 43 -2.91 14.93 -9.91
N TRP A 44 -4.21 14.74 -10.07
CA TRP A 44 -4.87 13.45 -9.90
C TRP A 44 -4.30 12.41 -10.86
N GLN A 45 -4.22 12.74 -12.17
CA GLN A 45 -3.69 11.84 -13.19
C GLN A 45 -2.24 11.44 -12.89
N LYS A 46 -1.39 12.40 -12.48
CA LYS A 46 0.00 12.14 -12.10
C LYS A 46 0.11 11.22 -10.88
N ALA A 47 -0.69 11.47 -9.85
CA ALA A 47 -0.71 10.65 -8.63
C ALA A 47 -1.23 9.23 -8.93
N HIS A 48 -2.28 9.12 -9.76
CA HIS A 48 -2.85 7.86 -10.19
C HIS A 48 -1.87 7.02 -11.03
N ASP A 49 -1.15 7.64 -11.98
CA ASP A 49 -0.13 6.96 -12.79
C ASP A 49 1.08 6.53 -11.95
N ALA A 50 1.54 7.38 -11.01
CA ALA A 50 2.61 7.05 -10.07
C ALA A 50 2.21 5.88 -9.16
N GLY A 51 0.97 5.91 -8.66
CA GLY A 51 0.35 4.82 -7.90
C GLY A 51 0.31 3.54 -8.70
N ASN A 52 -0.27 3.53 -9.90
CA ASN A 52 -0.36 2.35 -10.76
C ASN A 52 1.01 1.75 -11.10
N LYS A 53 2.01 2.59 -11.35
CA LYS A 53 3.39 2.13 -11.56
C LYS A 53 3.97 1.48 -10.30
N ALA A 54 3.68 2.00 -9.12
CA ALA A 54 4.09 1.43 -7.84
C ALA A 54 3.32 0.14 -7.51
N TYR A 55 2.05 0.04 -7.88
CA TYR A 55 1.24 -1.18 -7.77
C TYR A 55 1.73 -2.29 -8.70
N LYS A 56 2.29 -1.94 -9.87
CA LYS A 56 2.81 -2.92 -10.84
C LYS A 56 3.92 -3.76 -10.23
N GLY A 57 3.66 -5.06 -10.08
CA GLY A 57 4.58 -6.02 -9.46
C GLY A 57 4.73 -5.84 -7.94
N ALA A 58 3.79 -5.17 -7.27
CA ALA A 58 3.68 -5.19 -5.81
C ALA A 58 3.04 -6.51 -5.36
N THR A 59 3.49 -7.03 -4.23
CA THR A 59 2.88 -8.19 -3.57
C THR A 59 1.62 -7.77 -2.80
N LYS A 60 0.73 -8.71 -2.52
CA LYS A 60 -0.49 -8.44 -1.71
C LYS A 60 -0.15 -7.86 -0.32
N ALA A 61 0.97 -8.27 0.27
CA ALA A 61 1.41 -7.76 1.56
C ALA A 61 1.88 -6.29 1.47
N GLU A 62 2.59 -5.92 0.40
CA GLU A 62 3.01 -4.53 0.15
C GLU A 62 1.81 -3.61 -0.12
N ILE A 63 0.82 -4.10 -0.87
CA ILE A 63 -0.43 -3.36 -1.13
C ILE A 63 -1.20 -3.13 0.18
N ARG A 64 -1.37 -4.18 1.00
CA ARG A 64 -2.06 -4.07 2.28
C ARG A 64 -1.35 -3.10 3.23
N ALA A 65 -0.02 -3.19 3.33
CA ALA A 65 0.76 -2.27 4.15
C ALA A 65 0.66 -0.82 3.66
N ALA A 66 0.59 -0.61 2.35
CA ALA A 66 0.38 0.73 1.79
C ALA A 66 -1.02 1.26 2.09
N GLN A 67 -2.08 0.45 1.96
CA GLN A 67 -3.44 0.85 2.31
C GLN A 67 -3.56 1.24 3.79
N GLU A 68 -3.03 0.42 4.70
CA GLU A 68 -2.98 0.73 6.13
C GLU A 68 -2.17 2.02 6.41
N GLY A 69 -1.13 2.29 5.61
CA GLY A 69 -0.34 3.51 5.70
C GLY A 69 -1.08 4.77 5.22
N VAL A 70 -1.84 4.67 4.12
CA VAL A 70 -2.69 5.76 3.62
C VAL A 70 -3.79 6.06 4.63
N GLU A 71 -4.48 5.05 5.14
CA GLU A 71 -5.55 5.19 6.13
C GLU A 71 -5.06 5.88 7.40
N ARG A 72 -3.93 5.43 7.98
CA ARG A 72 -3.31 6.10 9.13
C ARG A 72 -2.88 7.53 8.81
N GLY A 73 -2.28 7.75 7.64
CA GLY A 73 -1.84 9.08 7.21
C GLY A 73 -3.02 10.05 7.10
N ARG A 74 -4.12 9.60 6.50
CA ARG A 74 -5.38 10.35 6.40
C ARG A 74 -5.96 10.64 7.77
N ASP A 75 -6.08 9.65 8.65
CA ASP A 75 -6.63 9.84 9.99
C ASP A 75 -5.82 10.86 10.81
N THR A 76 -4.49 10.87 10.66
CA THR A 76 -3.64 11.89 11.29
C THR A 76 -3.73 13.27 10.64
N ARG A 77 -4.20 13.38 9.39
CA ARG A 77 -4.37 14.65 8.67
C ARG A 77 -5.47 15.52 9.28
N TRP A 78 -6.52 14.90 9.83
CA TRP A 78 -7.63 15.58 10.53
C TRP A 78 -7.28 16.05 11.94
N LEU A 79 -6.15 15.60 12.50
CA LEU A 79 -5.69 15.96 13.85
C LEU A 79 -4.77 17.20 13.85
N LYS A 80 -4.52 17.82 12.70
CA LYS A 80 -3.57 18.92 12.51
C LYS A 80 -4.29 20.19 12.08
#